data_AF-A0AAE0P3R8-F1
#
_entry.id   AF-A0AAE0P3R8-F1
#
_cell.length_a   1.000
_cell.length_b   1.000
_cell.length_c   1.000
_cell.angle_alpha   90.00
_cell.angle_beta   90.00
_cell.angle_gamma   90.00
#
_symmetry.space_group_name_H-M   'P 1'
#
loop_
_entity.id
_entity.type
_entity.pdbx_description
1 polymer ?
#
loop_
_entity_poly.entity_id
_entity_poly.type
_entity_poly.pdbx_seq_one_letter_code
_entity_poly.pdbx_strand_id
1 'polypeptide(L)'
;MYQQLNKDAHDFRIVTLLAARTEEPIQCSLETCSLEAPGVYEALSYTWGKATQRCGITVNTREQSITTSLECALRQLRLQDSHR
;
A
#
# COMPACT_ATOMS: atom_id res chain seq x y z
N MET A 1 15.26 -1.72 -6.71
CA MET A 1 15.28 -1.42 -8.15
C MET A 1 13.83 -1.18 -8.56
N TYR A 2 13.53 -0.11 -9.29
CA TYR A 2 12.17 0.16 -9.76
C TYR A 2 11.87 -0.70 -11.00
N GLN A 3 10.73 -1.38 -11.03
CA GLN A 3 10.25 -2.13 -12.20
C GLN A 3 9.20 -1.30 -12.94
N GLN A 4 9.44 -0.99 -14.20
CA GLN A 4 8.50 -0.24 -15.02
C GLN A 4 7.26 -1.08 -15.33
N LEU A 5 6.08 -0.44 -15.30
CA LEU A 5 4.80 -1.08 -15.63
C LEU A 5 4.64 -1.20 -17.15
N ASN A 6 4.14 -2.35 -17.62
CA ASN A 6 3.82 -2.53 -19.02
C ASN A 6 2.53 -1.77 -19.35
N LYS A 7 2.61 -0.82 -20.28
CA LYS A 7 1.46 -0.01 -20.69
C LYS A 7 0.47 -0.80 -21.54
N ASP A 8 0.95 -1.74 -22.35
CA ASP A 8 0.10 -2.52 -23.26
C ASP A 8 -0.78 -3.50 -22.47
N ALA A 9 -0.21 -4.14 -21.44
CA ALA A 9 -0.92 -4.99 -20.49
C ALA A 9 -1.72 -4.20 -19.44
N HIS A 10 -1.69 -2.87 -19.51
CA HIS A 10 -2.29 -1.95 -18.53
C HIS A 10 -1.94 -2.34 -17.08
N ASP A 11 -0.65 -2.56 -16.83
CA ASP A 11 -0.19 -2.96 -15.52
C ASP A 11 -0.40 -1.83 -14.49
N PHE A 12 -0.82 -2.23 -13.30
CA PHE A 12 -0.87 -1.40 -12.12
C PHE A 12 -0.24 -2.17 -10.95
N ARG A 13 -0.23 -1.56 -9.77
CA ARG A 13 0.27 -2.22 -8.56
C ARG A 13 -0.78 -2.26 -7.49
N ILE A 14 -0.92 -3.44 -6.88
CA ILE A 14 -1.73 -3.66 -5.70
C ILE A 14 -0.80 -3.64 -4.48
N VAL A 15 -1.28 -2.99 -3.42
CA VAL A 15 -0.66 -2.99 -2.10
C VAL A 15 -1.44 -3.95 -1.23
N THR A 16 -0.76 -4.91 -0.62
CA THR A 16 -1.33 -5.80 0.40
C THR A 16 -0.77 -5.41 1.76
N LEU A 17 -1.63 -4.97 2.67
CA LEU A 17 -1.30 -4.69 4.05
C LEU A 17 -1.09 -5.99 4.82
N LEU A 18 0.05 -6.10 5.50
CA LEU A 18 0.31 -7.21 6.39
C LEU A 18 -0.44 -7.01 7.71
N ALA A 19 -0.83 -8.13 8.31
CA ALA A 19 -1.64 -8.16 9.52
C ALA A 19 -0.76 -7.81 10.72
N ALA A 20 -1.23 -6.92 11.58
CA ALA A 20 -0.55 -6.58 12.83
C ALA A 20 -1.49 -5.79 13.76
N ARG A 21 -1.13 -5.70 15.04
CA ARG A 21 -1.89 -4.93 16.04
C ARG A 21 -1.85 -3.44 15.71
N THR A 22 -2.84 -2.69 16.19
CA THR A 22 -3.00 -1.26 15.87
C THR A 22 -1.83 -0.37 16.26
N GLU A 23 -0.93 -0.77 17.15
CA GLU A 23 0.25 0.04 17.50
C GLU A 23 1.50 -0.32 16.68
N GLU A 24 1.50 -1.48 16.02
CA GLU A 24 2.66 -1.97 15.28
C GLU A 24 2.87 -1.16 13.99
N PRO A 25 4.12 -1.01 13.51
CA PRO A 25 4.43 -0.32 12.26
C PRO A 25 3.66 -0.89 11.06
N ILE A 26 3.37 -0.06 10.07
CA ILE A 26 2.73 -0.53 8.82
C ILE A 26 3.77 -1.26 7.98
N GLN A 27 3.44 -2.49 7.59
CA GLN A 27 4.18 -3.29 6.64
C GLN A 27 3.23 -3.72 5.52
N CYS A 28 3.71 -3.67 4.29
CA CYS A 28 2.95 -4.12 3.13
C CYS A 28 3.83 -4.75 2.08
N SER A 29 3.21 -5.54 1.21
CA SER A 29 3.79 -5.97 -0.04
C SER A 29 3.22 -5.18 -1.21
N LEU A 30 3.99 -5.11 -2.28
CA LEU A 30 3.61 -4.47 -3.53
C LEU A 30 3.82 -5.47 -4.65
N GLU A 31 2.75 -5.76 -5.38
CA GLU A 31 2.76 -6.67 -6.53
C GLU A 31 2.26 -5.95 -7.79
N THR A 32 2.75 -6.40 -8.95
CA THR A 32 2.30 -5.90 -10.25
C THR A 32 1.21 -6.81 -10.79
N CYS A 33 0.09 -6.21 -11.17
CA CYS A 33 -1.08 -6.90 -11.71
C CYS A 33 -1.50 -6.22 -13.02
N SER A 34 -2.04 -7.01 -13.95
CA SER A 34 -2.62 -6.49 -15.19
C SER A 34 -4.10 -6.19 -14.98
N LEU A 35 -4.62 -5.13 -15.60
CA LEU A 35 -6.07 -4.87 -15.62
C LEU A 35 -6.87 -5.97 -16.32
N GLU A 36 -6.26 -6.79 -17.18
CA GLU A 36 -6.94 -7.91 -17.83
C GLU A 36 -7.23 -9.06 -16.85
N ALA A 37 -6.42 -9.18 -15.79
CA ALA A 37 -6.55 -10.19 -14.75
C ALA A 37 -6.14 -9.61 -13.38
N PRO A 38 -6.92 -8.68 -12.82
CA PRO A 38 -6.49 -7.84 -11.70
C PRO A 38 -6.56 -8.54 -10.33
N GLY A 39 -7.18 -9.73 -10.24
CA GLY A 39 -7.47 -10.38 -8.97
C GLY A 39 -8.54 -9.63 -8.15
N VAL A 40 -8.56 -9.86 -6.84
CA VAL A 40 -9.45 -9.18 -5.90
C VAL A 40 -8.69 -8.01 -5.28
N TYR A 41 -9.24 -6.81 -5.40
CA TYR A 41 -8.70 -5.60 -4.78
C TYR A 41 -9.84 -4.65 -4.41
N GLU A 42 -9.55 -3.71 -3.52
CA GLU A 42 -10.43 -2.60 -3.22
C GLU A 42 -9.75 -1.27 -3.54
N ALA A 43 -10.55 -0.28 -3.91
CA ALA A 43 -10.05 1.07 -4.11
C ALA A 43 -10.06 1.84 -2.78
N LEU A 44 -8.95 2.49 -2.45
CA LEU A 44 -8.86 3.42 -1.32
C LEU A 44 -9.04 4.86 -1.80
N SER A 45 -10.03 5.56 -1.24
CA SER A 45 -10.20 7.00 -1.42
C SER A 45 -9.82 7.74 -0.13
N TYR A 46 -8.84 8.64 -0.21
CA TYR A 46 -8.34 9.39 0.94
C TYR A 46 -7.88 10.79 0.53
N THR A 47 -7.76 11.69 1.51
CA THR A 47 -7.21 13.03 1.28
C THR A 47 -5.69 13.02 1.42
N TRP A 48 -4.98 13.65 0.48
CA TRP A 48 -3.51 13.60 0.42
C TRP A 48 -2.81 14.19 1.66
N GLY A 49 -3.50 15.06 2.41
CA GLY A 49 -2.97 15.71 3.59
C GLY A 49 -1.86 16.73 3.30
N LYS A 50 -1.08 17.09 4.31
CA LYS A 50 0.06 18.01 4.19
C LYS A 50 1.33 17.23 3.82
N ALA A 51 1.98 17.59 2.72
CA ALA A 51 3.18 16.90 2.21
C ALA A 51 4.40 16.94 3.15
N THR A 52 4.42 17.87 4.12
CA THR A 52 5.47 18.04 5.12
C THR A 52 5.38 17.02 6.26
N GLN A 53 4.22 16.40 6.48
CA GLN A 53 4.03 15.41 7.52
C GLN A 53 4.22 14.02 6.93
N ARG A 54 5.38 13.44 7.21
CA ARG A 54 5.76 12.13 6.69
C ARG A 54 6.09 11.15 7.80
N CYS A 55 5.83 9.88 7.53
CA CYS A 55 6.14 8.75 8.41
C CYS A 55 6.70 7.59 7.58
N GLY A 56 7.44 6.70 8.23
CA GLY A 56 8.05 5.53 7.60
C GLY A 56 7.15 4.32 7.66
N ILE A 57 7.04 3.60 6.55
CA ILE A 57 6.43 2.27 6.45
C ILE A 57 7.40 1.31 5.78
N THR A 58 7.17 0.00 5.89
CA THR A 58 7.96 -1.00 5.17
C THR A 58 7.17 -1.56 3.98
N VAL A 59 7.73 -1.46 2.78
CA VAL A 59 7.16 -2.02 1.54
C VAL A 59 8.14 -3.03 0.96
N ASN A 60 7.76 -4.30 0.81
CA ASN A 60 8.65 -5.37 0.32
C ASN A 60 10.03 -5.34 1.02
N THR A 61 10.04 -5.27 2.36
CA THR A 61 11.22 -5.16 3.23
C THR A 61 12.07 -3.89 3.11
N ARG A 62 11.59 -2.85 2.41
CA ARG A 62 12.29 -1.57 2.25
C ARG A 62 11.52 -0.45 2.93
N GLU A 63 12.23 0.44 3.61
CA GLU A 63 11.60 1.63 4.18
C GLU A 63 11.16 2.60 3.09
N GLN A 64 9.94 3.10 3.23
CA GLN A 64 9.34 4.09 2.37
C GLN A 64 8.69 5.19 3.20
N SER A 65 8.91 6.44 2.80
CA SER A 65 8.29 7.59 3.42
C SER A 65 6.95 7.91 2.75
N ILE A 66 5.87 7.99 3.53
CA ILE A 66 4.51 8.34 3.07
C ILE A 66 3.93 9.48 3.91
N THR A 67 2.84 10.09 3.46
CA THR A 67 2.14 11.11 4.26
C THR A 67 1.42 10.49 5.45
N THR A 68 1.28 11.25 6.54
CA THR A 68 0.53 10.80 7.73
C THR A 68 -0.95 10.52 7.42
N SER A 69 -1.55 11.20 6.45
CA SER A 69 -2.94 10.91 6.06
C SER A 69 -3.09 9.55 5.39
N LEU A 70 -2.13 9.16 4.53
CA LEU A 70 -2.12 7.82 3.95
C LEU A 70 -1.86 6.78 5.03
N GLU A 71 -0.91 7.01 5.94
CA GLU A 71 -0.63 6.08 7.03
C GLU A 71 -1.85 5.81 7.90
N CYS A 72 -2.60 6.86 8.26
CA CYS A 72 -3.84 6.73 9.03
C CYS A 72 -4.88 5.91 8.26
N ALA A 73 -5.07 6.18 6.97
CA ALA A 73 -5.99 5.43 6.12
C ALA A 73 -5.61 3.93 6.04
N LEU A 74 -4.32 3.63 5.83
CA LEU A 74 -3.83 2.25 5.80
C LEU A 74 -4.01 1.55 7.17
N ARG A 75 -3.77 2.25 8.27
CA ARG A 75 -3.96 1.70 9.62
C ARG A 75 -5.42 1.37 9.92
N GLN A 76 -6.37 2.14 9.39
CA GLN A 76 -7.80 1.86 9.52
C GLN A 76 -8.24 0.65 8.68
N LEU A 77 -7.61 0.42 7.53
CA LEU A 77 -7.90 -0.74 6.67
C LEU A 77 -7.21 -2.03 7.13
N ARG A 78 -6.07 -1.92 7.82
CA ARG A 78 -5.29 -3.07 8.27
C ARG A 78 -6.09 -3.92 9.25
N LEU A 79 -6.17 -5.22 8.94
CA LEU A 79 -6.73 -6.22 9.84
C LEU A 79 -5.66 -6.76 10.79
N GLN A 80 -6.07 -7.22 11.97
CA GLN A 80 -5.14 -7.76 12.96
C GLN A 80 -4.70 -9.18 12.64
N ASP A 81 -5.60 -9.99 12.06
CA ASP A 81 -5.41 -11.44 11.89
C ASP A 81 -5.29 -11.90 10.43
N SER A 82 -5.50 -11.01 9.45
CA SER A 82 -5.44 -11.36 8.02
C SER A 82 -4.77 -10.27 7.20
N HIS A 83 -4.03 -10.68 6.17
CA HIS A 83 -3.51 -9.75 5.17
C HIS A 83 -4.65 -9.28 4.26
N ARG A 84 -4.56 -8.04 3.80
CA ARG A 84 -5.57 -7.44 2.92
C ARG A 84 -4.97 -6.39 2.02
#